data_AF-A0A0P9GJV4-F1
#
_entry.id   AF-A0A0P9GJV4-F1
#
_cell.length_a   1.000
_cell.length_b   1.000
_cell.length_c   1.000
_cell.angle_alpha   90.00
_cell.angle_beta   90.00
_cell.angle_gamma   90.00
#
_symmetry.space_group_name_H-M   'P 1'
#
loop_
_entity.id
_entity.type
_entity.pdbx_description
1 polymer ?
#
loop_
_entity_poly.entity_id
_entity_poly.type
_entity_poly.pdbx_seq_one_letter_code
_entity_poly.pdbx_strand_id
1 'polypeptide(L)'
;MSAPPPVPPRPGPLPPVPPRPSPSDPPQPPAYPPVTVGRLLADGTEAKSGVLTKGIKWQASGILEEGANLPGQDVKIQRALTIHLGPSGSCIDGKGRQRNEVLSWPPTAPGETWIYKWNFHLAPSIPSASKFFHMTQLFSRAQSGYVVALGLVNGRVRISSQLPPLVDAHGHEVPLPEVDVERYWGRTTYHRMVVTWGPGGSVDYTVQDATTQELVLQYARSGVDVPAGGSIKCGLYRAHVCSAASAVVGDLQFSRR
;
A
#
# COMPACT_ATOMS: atom_id res chain seq x y z
N MET A 1 -91.28 13.93 14.13
CA MET A 1 -90.45 12.96 13.38
C MET A 1 -89.33 13.76 12.75
N SER A 2 -88.12 13.62 13.28
CA SER A 2 -86.98 14.51 13.06
C SER A 2 -86.24 14.16 11.78
N ALA A 3 -85.92 15.16 10.95
CA ALA A 3 -85.21 14.98 9.69
C ALA A 3 -83.77 14.46 9.93
N PRO A 4 -83.24 13.58 9.05
CA PRO A 4 -81.88 13.10 9.15
C PRO A 4 -80.86 14.23 8.92
N PRO A 5 -79.71 14.20 9.61
CA PRO A 5 -78.68 15.23 9.49
C PRO A 5 -78.01 15.19 8.10
N PRO A 6 -77.50 16.33 7.62
CA PRO A 6 -76.86 16.44 6.31
C PRO A 6 -75.54 15.66 6.24
N VAL A 7 -75.32 15.01 5.10
CA VAL A 7 -74.10 14.26 4.78
C VAL A 7 -72.94 15.23 4.54
N PRO A 8 -71.75 15.02 5.15
CA PRO A 8 -70.59 15.87 4.90
C PRO A 8 -70.12 15.78 3.43
N PRO A 9 -69.61 16.89 2.85
CA PRO A 9 -69.07 16.86 1.51
C PRO A 9 -67.84 15.96 1.42
N ARG A 10 -67.74 15.22 0.32
CA ARG A 10 -66.63 14.31 0.01
C ARG A 10 -65.33 15.13 -0.13
N PRO A 11 -64.20 14.71 0.48
CA PRO A 11 -62.91 15.39 0.30
C PRO A 11 -62.51 15.42 -1.17
N GLY A 12 -62.06 16.59 -1.64
CA GLY A 12 -61.51 16.76 -2.99
C GLY A 12 -60.22 15.96 -3.20
N PRO A 13 -59.80 15.74 -4.46
CA PRO A 13 -58.57 15.04 -4.78
C PRO A 13 -57.37 15.77 -4.18
N LEU A 14 -56.46 15.01 -3.56
CA LEU A 14 -55.22 15.53 -3.00
C LEU A 14 -54.34 16.13 -4.11
N PRO A 15 -53.61 17.22 -3.83
CA PRO A 15 -52.67 17.80 -4.78
C PRO A 15 -51.55 16.78 -5.13
N PRO A 16 -51.00 16.85 -6.35
CA PRO A 16 -49.92 15.96 -6.77
C PRO A 16 -48.70 16.13 -5.86
N VAL A 17 -48.16 15.00 -5.40
CA VAL A 17 -46.94 14.95 -4.60
C VAL A 17 -45.77 15.44 -5.47
N PRO A 18 -44.93 16.38 -5.00
CA PRO A 18 -43.74 16.80 -5.75
C PRO A 18 -42.82 15.61 -6.01
N PRO A 19 -42.15 15.54 -7.18
CA PRO A 19 -41.16 14.50 -7.42
C PRO A 19 -40.09 14.55 -6.35
N ARG A 20 -39.80 13.39 -5.76
CA ARG A 20 -38.72 13.22 -4.79
C ARG A 20 -37.40 13.66 -5.45
N PRO A 21 -36.57 14.50 -4.79
CA PRO A 21 -35.27 14.85 -5.35
C PRO A 21 -34.45 13.58 -5.57
N SER A 22 -33.89 13.42 -6.77
CA SER A 22 -32.98 12.35 -7.11
C SER A 22 -31.83 12.32 -6.08
N PRO A 23 -31.33 11.13 -5.69
CA PRO A 23 -30.11 11.06 -4.91
C PRO A 23 -29.02 11.78 -5.72
N SER A 24 -28.48 12.87 -5.19
CA SER A 24 -27.26 13.46 -5.73
C SER A 24 -26.20 12.38 -5.73
N ASP A 25 -25.55 12.15 -6.88
CA ASP A 25 -24.41 11.26 -6.97
C ASP A 25 -23.42 11.57 -5.85
N PRO A 26 -22.81 10.55 -5.22
CA PRO A 26 -21.75 10.79 -4.25
C PRO A 26 -20.66 11.65 -4.92
N PRO A 27 -20.02 12.58 -4.18
CA PRO A 27 -18.98 13.43 -4.74
C PRO A 27 -17.94 12.55 -5.44
N GLN A 28 -17.81 12.74 -6.76
CA GLN A 28 -16.82 11.99 -7.53
C GLN A 28 -15.42 12.32 -6.97
N PRO A 29 -14.56 11.31 -6.78
CA PRO A 29 -13.16 11.57 -6.45
C PRO A 29 -12.56 12.52 -7.49
N PRO A 30 -11.62 13.40 -7.09
CA PRO A 30 -10.98 14.32 -8.03
C PRO A 30 -10.43 13.54 -9.23
N ALA A 31 -10.64 14.06 -10.43
CA ALA A 31 -10.13 13.47 -11.66
C ALA A 31 -8.60 13.34 -11.56
N TYR A 32 -8.10 12.11 -11.72
CA TYR A 32 -6.67 11.82 -11.68
C TYR A 32 -6.01 12.32 -12.97
N PRO A 33 -4.79 12.88 -12.91
CA PRO A 33 -4.13 13.44 -14.08
C PRO A 33 -3.77 12.35 -15.10
N PRO A 34 -3.68 12.69 -16.41
CA PRO A 34 -3.26 11.77 -17.47
C PRO A 34 -1.81 11.28 -17.26
N VAL A 35 -1.51 10.08 -17.80
CA VAL A 35 -0.17 9.47 -17.81
C VAL A 35 0.86 10.48 -18.31
N THR A 36 1.73 10.94 -17.42
CA THR A 36 2.82 11.87 -17.74
C THR A 36 4.09 11.06 -17.81
N VAL A 37 4.73 10.98 -18.98
CA VAL A 37 6.08 10.42 -19.11
C VAL A 37 7.03 11.31 -18.31
N GLY A 38 7.33 10.91 -17.08
CA GLY A 38 8.19 11.66 -16.17
C GLY A 38 9.67 11.38 -16.40
N ARG A 39 10.51 12.03 -15.60
CA ARG A 39 11.97 11.89 -15.66
C ARG A 39 12.41 10.46 -15.34
N LEU A 40 13.33 9.91 -16.13
CA LEU A 40 14.05 8.68 -15.82
C LEU A 40 15.05 8.93 -14.68
N LEU A 41 14.91 8.22 -13.56
CA LEU A 41 15.79 8.29 -12.39
C LEU A 41 16.87 7.20 -12.42
N ALA A 42 16.50 6.00 -12.88
CA ALA A 42 17.42 4.89 -13.13
C ALA A 42 16.98 4.12 -14.36
N ASP A 43 17.94 3.70 -15.18
CA ASP A 43 17.74 3.00 -16.45
C ASP A 43 17.91 1.47 -16.31
N GLY A 44 18.23 0.99 -15.12
CA GLY A 44 18.48 -0.42 -14.86
C GLY A 44 19.76 -0.96 -15.51
N THR A 45 20.73 -0.11 -15.87
CA THR A 45 22.05 -0.55 -16.37
C THR A 45 23.04 -0.82 -15.24
N GLU A 46 22.86 -0.14 -14.10
CA GLU A 46 23.67 -0.28 -12.89
C GLU A 46 22.81 0.04 -11.66
N ALA A 47 23.32 -0.29 -10.46
CA ALA A 47 22.67 0.11 -9.22
C ALA A 47 22.87 1.61 -8.96
N LYS A 48 21.77 2.37 -8.90
CA LYS A 48 21.74 3.81 -8.63
C LYS A 48 20.98 4.11 -7.34
N SER A 49 21.25 5.27 -6.76
CA SER A 49 20.49 5.78 -5.62
C SER A 49 20.42 7.30 -5.64
N GLY A 50 19.46 7.87 -4.92
CA GLY A 50 19.29 9.31 -4.84
C GLY A 50 18.34 9.75 -3.75
N VAL A 51 18.05 11.06 -3.75
CA VAL A 51 17.12 11.70 -2.81
C VAL A 51 15.92 12.18 -3.61
N LEU A 52 14.70 11.81 -3.21
CA LEU A 52 13.47 12.36 -3.81
C LEU A 52 13.12 13.70 -3.18
N THR A 53 13.13 13.73 -1.85
CA THR A 53 12.87 14.91 -1.04
C THR A 53 13.52 14.73 0.33
N LYS A 54 13.55 15.78 1.15
CA LYS A 54 14.03 15.68 2.52
C LYS A 54 13.26 14.58 3.25
N GLY A 55 13.98 13.62 3.82
CA GLY A 55 13.37 12.50 4.52
C GLY A 55 13.19 11.22 3.70
N ILE A 56 13.36 11.29 2.37
CA ILE A 56 13.00 10.22 1.45
C ILE A 56 14.10 10.00 0.40
N LYS A 57 14.67 8.79 0.41
CA LYS A 57 15.67 8.35 -0.56
C LYS A 57 15.11 7.26 -1.48
N TRP A 58 15.80 7.00 -2.58
CA TRP A 58 15.50 5.87 -3.46
C TRP A 58 16.78 5.08 -3.78
N GLN A 59 16.62 3.80 -4.07
CA GLN A 59 17.64 2.89 -4.58
C GLN A 59 17.01 2.06 -5.70
N ALA A 60 17.71 1.90 -6.82
CA ALA A 60 17.19 1.18 -7.97
C ALA A 60 18.30 0.39 -8.66
N SER A 61 17.99 -0.84 -9.07
CA SER A 61 18.80 -1.67 -9.96
C SER A 61 18.06 -2.01 -11.25
N GLY A 62 16.76 -1.68 -11.34
CA GLY A 62 15.95 -1.73 -12.55
C GLY A 62 15.62 -0.33 -13.03
N ILE A 63 14.55 -0.21 -13.83
CA ILE A 63 14.07 1.07 -14.35
C ILE A 63 13.19 1.75 -13.30
N LEU A 64 13.54 2.96 -12.92
CA LEU A 64 12.77 3.80 -12.03
C LEU A 64 12.54 5.15 -12.71
N GLU A 65 11.29 5.54 -12.86
CA GLU A 65 10.90 6.77 -13.55
C GLU A 65 9.77 7.48 -12.82
N GLU A 66 9.68 8.79 -12.99
CA GLU A 66 8.58 9.59 -12.49
C GLU A 66 7.31 9.39 -13.34
N GLY A 67 6.16 9.56 -12.71
CA GLY A 67 4.85 9.37 -13.35
C GLY A 67 4.27 7.98 -13.08
N ALA A 68 3.00 7.82 -13.47
CA ALA A 68 2.24 6.58 -13.39
C ALA A 68 2.15 5.93 -14.78
N ASN A 69 3.24 5.28 -15.19
CA ASN A 69 3.47 4.80 -16.56
C ASN A 69 3.18 3.30 -16.66
N LEU A 70 1.95 2.90 -16.33
CA LEU A 70 1.45 1.54 -16.56
C LEU A 70 0.30 1.58 -17.59
N PRO A 71 0.58 1.31 -18.87
CA PRO A 71 -0.44 1.36 -19.92
C PRO A 71 -1.67 0.52 -19.59
N GLY A 72 -2.85 1.10 -19.76
CA GLY A 72 -4.13 0.43 -19.51
C GLY A 72 -4.45 0.16 -18.04
N GLN A 73 -3.65 0.67 -17.09
CA GLN A 73 -3.93 0.57 -15.66
C GLN A 73 -4.49 1.88 -15.12
N ASP A 74 -5.48 1.79 -14.24
CA ASP A 74 -6.05 2.94 -13.55
C ASP A 74 -5.31 3.20 -12.22
N VAL A 75 -4.19 3.92 -12.30
CA VAL A 75 -3.31 4.19 -11.16
C VAL A 75 -3.75 5.45 -10.42
N LYS A 76 -4.12 5.31 -9.15
CA LYS A 76 -4.63 6.40 -8.29
C LYS A 76 -3.53 7.01 -7.41
N ILE A 77 -2.44 7.45 -8.03
CA ILE A 77 -1.26 7.98 -7.33
C ILE A 77 -0.85 9.31 -7.98
N GLN A 78 -0.84 10.41 -7.21
CA GLN A 78 -0.58 11.74 -7.76
C GLN A 78 0.92 11.99 -7.95
N ARG A 79 1.72 11.77 -6.91
CA ARG A 79 3.19 11.88 -6.96
C ARG A 79 3.78 10.50 -7.14
N ALA A 80 3.68 10.00 -8.36
CA ALA A 80 3.98 8.63 -8.73
C ALA A 80 5.44 8.42 -9.16
N LEU A 81 5.96 7.24 -8.81
CA LEU A 81 7.16 6.64 -9.38
C LEU A 81 6.79 5.27 -9.93
N THR A 82 7.07 5.04 -11.21
CA THR A 82 6.89 3.75 -11.84
C THR A 82 8.16 2.93 -11.73
N ILE A 83 8.00 1.69 -11.31
CA ILE A 83 9.03 0.70 -11.09
C ILE A 83 8.88 -0.36 -12.17
N HIS A 84 9.97 -0.67 -12.87
CA HIS A 84 10.09 -1.88 -13.67
C HIS A 84 11.33 -2.68 -13.27
N LEU A 85 11.11 -3.96 -12.99
CA LEU A 85 12.17 -4.94 -12.82
C LEU A 85 12.21 -5.86 -14.06
N GLY A 86 13.40 -6.09 -14.58
CA GLY A 86 13.61 -6.82 -15.84
C GLY A 86 13.56 -8.34 -15.72
N PRO A 87 13.66 -9.04 -16.87
CA PRO A 87 13.65 -10.51 -16.97
C PRO A 87 14.98 -11.15 -16.55
N SER A 88 15.06 -12.49 -16.64
CA SER A 88 16.19 -13.30 -16.17
C SER A 88 17.46 -12.88 -16.91
N GLY A 89 18.51 -12.57 -16.16
CA GLY A 89 19.76 -11.99 -16.69
C GLY A 89 19.97 -10.50 -16.40
N SER A 90 18.94 -9.77 -15.96
CA SER A 90 19.05 -8.34 -15.57
C SER A 90 19.29 -8.13 -14.07
N CYS A 91 19.75 -9.16 -13.35
CA CYS A 91 19.92 -9.13 -11.89
C CYS A 91 21.28 -8.48 -11.55
N ILE A 92 21.28 -7.18 -11.26
CA ILE A 92 22.50 -6.34 -11.27
C ILE A 92 23.19 -6.20 -9.90
N ASP A 93 22.56 -6.57 -8.78
CA ASP A 93 23.11 -6.28 -7.44
C ASP A 93 24.23 -7.22 -6.95
N GLY A 94 24.85 -8.00 -7.84
CA GLY A 94 25.95 -8.94 -7.56
C GLY A 94 25.55 -10.16 -6.70
N LYS A 95 24.36 -10.12 -6.07
CA LYS A 95 23.78 -11.20 -5.26
C LYS A 95 22.56 -11.81 -5.93
N GLY A 96 22.38 -11.55 -7.23
CA GLY A 96 21.27 -12.05 -8.04
C GLY A 96 19.91 -11.48 -7.63
N ARG A 97 19.85 -10.25 -7.11
CA ARG A 97 18.60 -9.61 -6.69
C ARG A 97 18.38 -8.34 -7.49
N GLN A 98 17.12 -7.93 -7.52
CA GLN A 98 16.70 -6.68 -8.11
C GLN A 98 15.87 -5.91 -7.10
N ARG A 99 16.11 -4.60 -7.01
CA ARG A 99 15.36 -3.71 -6.15
C ARG A 99 15.11 -2.39 -6.84
N ASN A 100 13.90 -1.89 -6.74
CA ASN A 100 13.60 -0.48 -6.87
C ASN A 100 12.75 -0.12 -5.66
N GLU A 101 13.32 0.62 -4.72
CA GLU A 101 12.69 0.92 -3.45
C GLU A 101 12.90 2.39 -3.08
N VAL A 102 11.83 2.98 -2.57
CA VAL A 102 11.86 4.26 -1.87
C VAL A 102 11.90 3.98 -0.37
N LEU A 103 12.70 4.74 0.38
CA LEU A 103 12.92 4.50 1.80
C LEU A 103 12.94 5.77 2.64
N SER A 104 12.52 5.66 3.90
CA SER A 104 12.69 6.74 4.87
C SER A 104 14.15 6.89 5.30
N TRP A 105 14.55 8.15 5.50
CA TRP A 105 15.89 8.53 5.93
C TRP A 105 15.86 9.82 6.77
N PRO A 106 16.70 10.01 7.80
CA PRO A 106 17.69 9.08 8.34
C PRO A 106 17.04 7.84 9.00
N PRO A 107 17.83 6.81 9.32
CA PRO A 107 17.36 5.70 10.13
C PRO A 107 16.82 6.19 11.48
N THR A 108 15.75 5.57 11.96
CA THR A 108 15.12 5.96 13.23
C THR A 108 15.96 5.61 14.45
N ALA A 109 15.84 6.42 15.50
CA ALA A 109 16.44 6.13 16.80
C ALA A 109 15.50 5.28 17.68
N PRO A 110 16.00 4.55 18.70
CA PRO A 110 15.17 3.90 19.70
C PRO A 110 14.23 4.90 20.39
N GLY A 111 13.03 4.46 20.75
CA GLY A 111 11.99 5.27 21.40
C GLY A 111 11.21 6.18 20.47
N GLU A 112 11.64 6.38 19.21
CA GLU A 112 10.91 7.22 18.27
C GLU A 112 9.62 6.54 17.78
N THR A 113 8.56 7.34 17.63
CA THR A 113 7.34 6.91 16.94
C THR A 113 7.26 7.58 15.58
N TRP A 114 7.02 6.79 14.53
CA TRP A 114 6.90 7.26 13.16
C TRP A 114 5.59 6.80 12.53
N ILE A 115 5.06 7.64 11.65
CA ILE A 115 3.90 7.34 10.82
C ILE A 115 4.37 7.38 9.37
N TYR A 116 4.17 6.28 8.67
CA TYR A 116 4.48 6.11 7.26
C TYR A 116 3.19 5.91 6.49
N LYS A 117 2.98 6.72 5.45
CA LYS A 117 1.86 6.58 4.52
C LYS A 117 2.36 6.60 3.09
N TRP A 118 1.77 5.78 2.24
CA TRP A 118 2.06 5.74 0.80
C TRP A 118 0.93 5.06 0.05
N ASN A 119 0.83 5.35 -1.25
CA ASN A 119 0.02 4.58 -2.16
C ASN A 119 0.91 3.63 -2.96
N PHE A 120 0.35 2.48 -3.32
CA PHE A 120 1.04 1.45 -4.10
C PHE A 120 0.07 0.83 -5.09
N HIS A 121 0.54 0.54 -6.30
CA HIS A 121 -0.22 -0.16 -7.32
C HIS A 121 0.65 -1.27 -7.89
N LEU A 122 0.21 -2.52 -7.77
CA LEU A 122 0.92 -3.66 -8.32
C LEU A 122 0.33 -4.03 -9.67
N ALA A 123 1.15 -4.04 -10.73
CA ALA A 123 0.68 -4.49 -12.03
C ALA A 123 0.19 -5.96 -11.96
N PRO A 124 -0.85 -6.32 -12.71
CA PRO A 124 -1.41 -7.67 -12.69
C PRO A 124 -0.45 -8.71 -13.27
N SER A 125 -0.75 -9.99 -12.99
CA SER A 125 -0.10 -11.16 -13.62
C SER A 125 1.41 -11.25 -13.41
N ILE A 126 1.93 -10.64 -12.33
CA ILE A 126 3.33 -10.76 -11.96
C ILE A 126 3.58 -12.19 -11.46
N PRO A 127 4.55 -12.92 -12.01
CA PRO A 127 4.83 -14.27 -11.53
C PRO A 127 5.19 -14.27 -10.04
N SER A 128 4.44 -15.03 -9.25
CA SER A 128 4.78 -15.32 -7.86
C SER A 128 5.55 -16.64 -7.79
N ALA A 129 6.53 -16.73 -6.90
CA ALA A 129 7.27 -17.96 -6.64
C ALA A 129 7.32 -18.23 -5.13
N SER A 130 7.96 -19.33 -4.73
CA SER A 130 8.24 -19.63 -3.32
C SER A 130 9.39 -18.80 -2.73
N LYS A 131 10.13 -18.06 -3.57
CA LYS A 131 11.21 -17.15 -3.17
C LYS A 131 10.62 -15.81 -2.73
N PHE A 132 11.38 -15.05 -1.93
CA PHE A 132 10.88 -13.76 -1.45
C PHE A 132 10.69 -12.77 -2.61
N PHE A 133 9.58 -12.05 -2.54
CA PHE A 133 9.29 -10.88 -3.34
C PHE A 133 8.62 -9.87 -2.41
N HIS A 134 9.40 -8.91 -1.91
CA HIS A 134 8.92 -7.85 -1.04
C HIS A 134 8.36 -6.67 -1.84
N MET A 135 7.19 -6.22 -1.41
CA MET A 135 6.55 -4.97 -1.84
C MET A 135 6.78 -3.85 -0.81
N THR A 136 6.98 -4.23 0.45
CA THR A 136 7.31 -3.31 1.54
C THR A 136 8.14 -4.03 2.58
N GLN A 137 9.08 -3.33 3.19
CA GLN A 137 9.86 -3.80 4.33
C GLN A 137 9.93 -2.69 5.38
N LEU A 138 9.52 -3.01 6.61
CA LEU A 138 10.00 -2.31 7.79
C LEU A 138 11.39 -2.86 8.09
N PHE A 139 12.44 -2.17 7.68
CA PHE A 139 13.82 -2.65 7.76
C PHE A 139 14.52 -2.11 9.01
N SER A 140 15.31 -2.95 9.67
CA SER A 140 16.20 -2.54 10.77
C SER A 140 17.65 -2.83 10.42
N ARG A 141 18.51 -1.83 10.63
CA ARG A 141 19.97 -1.98 10.51
C ARG A 141 20.56 -2.75 11.68
N ALA A 142 19.97 -2.63 12.88
CA ALA A 142 20.43 -3.37 14.05
C ALA A 142 20.34 -4.89 13.85
N GLN A 143 19.28 -5.37 13.20
CA GLN A 143 19.15 -6.80 12.87
C GLN A 143 19.66 -7.17 11.47
N SER A 144 20.02 -6.19 10.63
CA SER A 144 20.40 -6.38 9.22
C SER A 144 19.33 -7.07 8.35
N GLY A 145 18.04 -6.73 8.53
CA GLY A 145 16.94 -7.39 7.85
C GLY A 145 15.58 -6.70 8.00
N TYR A 146 14.53 -7.28 7.40
CA TYR A 146 13.15 -6.83 7.63
C TYR A 146 12.66 -7.28 9.01
N VAL A 147 11.99 -6.39 9.73
CA VAL A 147 11.26 -6.68 10.98
C VAL A 147 9.88 -7.19 10.61
N VAL A 148 9.21 -6.47 9.71
CA VAL A 148 7.94 -6.82 9.09
C VAL A 148 8.07 -6.58 7.59
N ALA A 149 7.53 -7.44 6.76
CA ALA A 149 7.49 -7.26 5.32
C ALA A 149 6.12 -7.65 4.75
N LEU A 150 5.74 -6.97 3.68
CA LEU A 150 4.64 -7.38 2.81
C LEU A 150 5.26 -7.98 1.54
N GLY A 151 4.82 -9.16 1.12
CA GLY A 151 5.35 -9.79 -0.08
C GLY A 151 4.34 -10.61 -0.87
N LEU A 152 4.71 -10.85 -2.14
CA LEU A 152 3.98 -11.70 -3.07
C LEU A 152 4.64 -13.09 -3.09
N VAL A 153 3.97 -14.10 -2.55
CA VAL A 153 4.50 -15.46 -2.46
C VAL A 153 3.38 -16.44 -2.75
N ASN A 154 3.60 -17.36 -3.71
CA ASN A 154 2.64 -18.41 -4.07
C ASN A 154 1.20 -17.92 -4.28
N GLY A 155 1.02 -16.88 -5.09
CA GLY A 155 -0.30 -16.32 -5.43
C GLY A 155 -0.96 -15.53 -4.29
N ARG A 156 -0.23 -15.27 -3.19
CA ARG A 156 -0.75 -14.54 -2.04
C ARG A 156 0.06 -13.30 -1.75
N VAL A 157 -0.65 -12.24 -1.36
CA VAL A 157 -0.06 -11.08 -0.69
C VAL A 157 -0.12 -11.34 0.80
N ARG A 158 1.04 -11.46 1.45
CA ARG A 158 1.13 -11.87 2.85
C ARG A 158 2.10 -11.04 3.67
N ILE A 159 1.83 -10.95 4.97
CA ILE A 159 2.77 -10.43 5.94
C ILE A 159 3.78 -11.51 6.33
N SER A 160 5.04 -11.10 6.46
CA SER A 160 6.10 -11.85 7.13
C SER A 160 6.63 -11.01 8.29
N SER A 161 6.85 -11.62 9.45
CA SER A 161 7.23 -10.94 10.68
C SER A 161 8.33 -11.69 11.39
N GLN A 162 9.34 -10.96 11.88
CA GLN A 162 10.37 -11.45 12.81
C GLN A 162 10.05 -11.09 14.28
N LEU A 163 8.97 -10.34 14.51
CA LEU A 163 8.43 -10.09 15.84
C LEU A 163 7.77 -11.37 16.38
N PRO A 164 7.50 -11.46 17.70
CA PRO A 164 6.83 -12.62 18.28
C PRO A 164 5.54 -13.01 17.52
N PRO A 165 5.09 -14.28 17.62
CA PRO A 165 3.86 -14.75 16.97
C PRO A 165 2.63 -13.97 17.43
N LEU A 166 1.71 -13.70 16.51
CA LEU A 166 0.38 -13.20 16.87
C LEU A 166 -0.33 -14.26 17.70
N VAL A 167 -1.09 -13.83 18.72
CA VAL A 167 -1.87 -14.73 19.56
C VAL A 167 -3.33 -14.30 19.62
N ASP A 168 -4.24 -15.26 19.72
CA ASP A 168 -5.65 -15.02 19.97
C ASP A 168 -5.93 -14.67 21.46
N ALA A 169 -7.21 -14.50 21.80
CA ALA A 169 -7.64 -14.19 23.17
C ALA A 169 -7.31 -15.30 24.19
N HIS A 170 -6.97 -16.51 23.73
CA HIS A 170 -6.61 -17.66 24.55
C HIS A 170 -5.09 -17.89 24.58
N GLY A 171 -4.31 -17.05 23.91
CA GLY A 171 -2.85 -17.16 23.86
C GLY A 171 -2.34 -18.16 22.82
N HIS A 172 -3.19 -18.68 21.93
CA HIS A 172 -2.76 -19.56 20.86
C HIS A 172 -2.21 -18.77 19.68
N GLU A 173 -1.14 -19.27 19.07
CA GLU A 173 -0.59 -18.65 17.87
C GLU A 173 -1.60 -18.63 16.73
N VAL A 174 -1.76 -17.47 16.09
CA VAL A 174 -2.60 -17.31 14.90
C VAL A 174 -1.76 -17.02 13.66
N PRO A 175 -2.20 -17.48 12.48
CA PRO A 175 -1.48 -17.23 11.23
C PRO A 175 -1.28 -15.73 10.96
N LEU A 176 -0.18 -15.41 10.27
CA LEU A 176 0.03 -14.05 9.79
C LEU A 176 -1.00 -13.70 8.70
N PRO A 177 -1.47 -12.44 8.64
CA PRO A 177 -2.45 -12.01 7.65
C PRO A 177 -1.98 -12.21 6.21
N GLU A 178 -2.87 -12.72 5.37
CA GLU A 178 -2.67 -12.88 3.93
C GLU A 178 -3.99 -12.76 3.16
N VAL A 179 -3.89 -12.44 1.87
CA VAL A 179 -5.00 -12.40 0.91
C VAL A 179 -4.57 -12.99 -0.43
N ASP A 180 -5.53 -13.47 -1.21
CA ASP A 180 -5.31 -13.82 -2.61
C ASP A 180 -4.85 -12.59 -3.39
N VAL A 181 -3.89 -12.78 -4.31
CA VAL A 181 -3.26 -11.68 -5.04
C VAL A 181 -4.26 -10.90 -5.91
N GLU A 182 -5.35 -11.52 -6.33
CA GLU A 182 -6.45 -10.91 -7.09
C GLU A 182 -7.18 -9.82 -6.31
N ARG A 183 -7.11 -9.82 -4.98
CA ARG A 183 -7.60 -8.71 -4.14
C ARG A 183 -6.66 -7.49 -4.14
N TYR A 184 -5.48 -7.62 -4.74
CA TYR A 184 -4.42 -6.61 -4.70
C TYR A 184 -3.98 -6.13 -6.09
N TRP A 185 -3.89 -7.03 -7.09
CA TRP A 185 -3.47 -6.69 -8.44
C TRP A 185 -4.40 -5.71 -9.16
N GLY A 186 -3.80 -4.82 -9.95
CA GLY A 186 -4.54 -3.83 -10.75
C GLY A 186 -5.30 -2.81 -9.90
N ARG A 187 -5.11 -2.84 -8.57
CA ARG A 187 -5.72 -1.92 -7.62
C ARG A 187 -4.64 -1.03 -7.03
N THR A 188 -5.02 0.22 -6.81
CA THR A 188 -4.19 1.12 -6.00
C THR A 188 -4.57 0.93 -4.55
N THR A 189 -3.62 0.54 -3.71
CA THR A 189 -3.78 0.38 -2.27
C THR A 189 -3.18 1.57 -1.52
N TYR A 190 -3.88 2.01 -0.49
CA TYR A 190 -3.36 2.95 0.51
C TYR A 190 -2.77 2.17 1.68
N HIS A 191 -1.57 2.55 2.08
CA HIS A 191 -0.83 1.94 3.17
C HIS A 191 -0.62 2.95 4.28
N ARG A 192 -0.80 2.49 5.52
CA ARG A 192 -0.45 3.25 6.72
C ARG A 192 0.24 2.34 7.72
N MET A 193 1.45 2.71 8.13
CA MET A 193 2.20 2.00 9.17
C MET A 193 2.63 2.97 10.27
N VAL A 194 2.25 2.68 11.52
CA VAL A 194 2.75 3.38 12.70
C VAL A 194 3.72 2.47 13.44
N VAL A 195 4.90 2.98 13.73
CA VAL A 195 5.97 2.20 14.37
C VAL A 195 6.57 2.97 15.53
N THR A 196 6.59 2.34 16.69
CA THR A 196 7.38 2.77 17.85
C THR A 196 8.60 1.85 17.92
N TRP A 197 9.79 2.43 17.80
CA TRP A 197 11.04 1.67 17.76
C TRP A 197 11.61 1.43 19.15
N GLY A 198 12.34 0.33 19.33
CA GLY A 198 13.02 -0.08 20.56
C GLY A 198 12.18 -0.95 21.50
N PRO A 199 12.66 -1.15 22.74
CA PRO A 199 12.00 -1.98 23.74
C PRO A 199 10.59 -1.47 24.08
N GLY A 200 9.63 -2.39 24.18
CA GLY A 200 8.22 -2.05 24.41
C GLY A 200 7.54 -1.32 23.24
N GLY A 201 8.18 -1.32 22.07
CA GLY A 201 7.68 -0.74 20.84
C GLY A 201 6.45 -1.43 20.26
N SER A 202 6.07 -0.98 19.07
CA SER A 202 4.84 -1.39 18.40
C SER A 202 4.92 -1.23 16.89
N VAL A 203 4.14 -2.03 16.17
CA VAL A 203 3.88 -1.90 14.74
C VAL A 203 2.37 -2.02 14.52
N ASP A 204 1.74 -1.00 13.94
CA ASP A 204 0.35 -1.01 13.48
C ASP A 204 0.35 -0.74 11.98
N TYR A 205 0.03 -1.74 11.16
CA TYR A 205 0.09 -1.69 9.71
C TYR A 205 -1.26 -2.05 9.08
N THR A 206 -1.79 -1.14 8.27
CA THR A 206 -3.00 -1.33 7.49
C THR A 206 -2.76 -1.13 6.00
N VAL A 207 -3.46 -1.94 5.21
CA VAL A 207 -3.56 -1.85 3.76
C VAL A 207 -5.04 -1.79 3.40
N GLN A 208 -5.42 -0.77 2.63
CA GLN A 208 -6.79 -0.54 2.18
C GLN A 208 -6.81 -0.32 0.67
N ASP A 209 -7.94 -0.59 0.02
CA ASP A 209 -8.17 -0.09 -1.33
C ASP A 209 -8.23 1.44 -1.31
N ALA A 210 -7.46 2.11 -2.17
CA ALA A 210 -7.35 3.57 -2.15
C ALA A 210 -8.63 4.28 -2.64
N THR A 211 -9.52 3.56 -3.33
CA THR A 211 -10.78 4.10 -3.88
C THR A 211 -11.94 3.78 -2.94
N THR A 212 -12.13 2.51 -2.60
CA THR A 212 -13.28 2.06 -1.81
C THR A 212 -13.06 2.14 -0.30
N GLN A 213 -11.81 2.31 0.13
CA GLN A 213 -11.39 2.25 1.55
C GLN A 213 -11.63 0.89 2.21
N GLU A 214 -11.96 -0.15 1.43
CA GLU A 214 -12.11 -1.51 1.92
C GLU A 214 -10.79 -1.99 2.54
N LEU A 215 -10.87 -2.61 3.72
CA LEU A 215 -9.71 -3.22 4.34
C LEU A 215 -9.25 -4.44 3.55
N VAL A 216 -8.00 -4.40 3.07
CA VAL A 216 -7.35 -5.52 2.39
C VAL A 216 -6.59 -6.37 3.39
N LEU A 217 -5.78 -5.74 4.24
CA LEU A 217 -4.93 -6.43 5.20
C LEU A 217 -4.66 -5.56 6.43
N GLN A 218 -4.61 -6.17 7.61
CA GLN A 218 -4.19 -5.50 8.85
C GLN A 218 -3.25 -6.40 9.66
N TYR A 219 -2.22 -5.80 10.24
CA TYR A 219 -1.28 -6.43 11.16
C TYR A 219 -0.94 -5.48 12.30
N ALA A 220 -1.02 -5.95 13.54
CA ALA A 220 -0.70 -5.13 14.70
C ALA A 220 0.07 -5.90 15.78
N ARG A 221 1.05 -5.23 16.39
CA ARG A 221 1.84 -5.67 17.53
C ARG A 221 2.15 -4.51 18.46
N SER A 222 2.10 -4.74 19.76
CA SER A 222 2.47 -3.78 20.79
C SER A 222 3.22 -4.45 21.93
N GLY A 223 3.99 -3.67 22.68
CA GLY A 223 4.76 -4.18 23.82
C GLY A 223 5.87 -5.16 23.42
N VAL A 224 6.39 -5.03 22.20
CA VAL A 224 7.45 -5.90 21.66
C VAL A 224 8.71 -5.10 21.40
N ASP A 225 9.87 -5.73 21.43
CA ASP A 225 11.09 -5.07 20.96
C ASP A 225 11.07 -4.93 19.44
N VAL A 226 11.06 -3.69 18.93
CA VAL A 226 11.11 -3.38 17.50
C VAL A 226 12.51 -2.83 17.19
N PRO A 227 13.43 -3.62 16.60
CA PRO A 227 14.84 -3.23 16.50
C PRO A 227 15.07 -1.89 15.81
N ALA A 228 15.75 -0.93 16.46
CA ALA A 228 15.95 0.43 15.97
C ALA A 228 16.91 0.53 14.74
N GLY A 229 17.32 1.74 14.36
CA GLY A 229 18.04 1.99 13.11
C GLY A 229 17.14 1.76 11.89
N GLY A 230 15.87 2.08 12.08
CA GLY A 230 14.75 1.66 11.25
C GLY A 230 14.54 2.49 10.01
N SER A 231 14.03 1.87 8.94
CA SER A 231 13.49 2.58 7.76
C SER A 231 12.28 1.82 7.24
N ILE A 232 11.25 2.53 6.80
CA ILE A 232 10.30 1.92 5.86
C ILE A 232 10.96 1.87 4.49
N LYS A 233 10.75 0.79 3.75
CA LYS A 233 11.10 0.64 2.34
C LYS A 233 9.86 0.19 1.59
N CYS A 234 9.52 0.84 0.50
CA CYS A 234 8.35 0.54 -0.34
C CYS A 234 8.76 0.53 -1.80
N GLY A 235 8.27 -0.43 -2.58
CA GLY A 235 8.72 -0.66 -3.95
C GLY A 235 8.74 -2.16 -4.26
N LEU A 236 9.61 -2.61 -5.16
CA LEU A 236 9.76 -4.04 -5.46
C LEU A 236 11.19 -4.48 -5.11
N TYR A 237 11.31 -5.57 -4.35
CA TYR A 237 12.59 -6.20 -4.03
C TYR A 237 12.46 -7.72 -4.00
N ARG A 238 13.25 -8.43 -4.82
CA ARG A 238 13.12 -9.90 -4.97
C ARG A 238 14.46 -10.57 -5.21
N ALA A 239 14.57 -11.84 -4.84
CA ALA A 239 15.71 -12.68 -5.19
C ALA A 239 15.46 -13.54 -6.42
N HIS A 240 16.48 -13.64 -7.28
CA HIS A 240 16.84 -14.72 -8.22
C HIS A 240 15.77 -15.26 -9.20
N VAL A 241 14.53 -14.80 -9.11
CA VAL A 241 13.44 -15.02 -10.07
C VAL A 241 13.17 -13.67 -10.72
N CYS A 242 14.03 -13.33 -11.67
CA CYS A 242 13.95 -12.09 -12.42
C CYS A 242 12.91 -12.28 -13.55
N SER A 243 11.61 -12.40 -13.24
CA SER A 243 10.54 -12.29 -14.27
C SER A 243 10.21 -10.81 -14.51
N ALA A 244 9.53 -10.39 -15.56
CA ALA A 244 9.10 -8.97 -15.60
C ALA A 244 8.16 -8.66 -14.41
N ALA A 245 8.38 -7.54 -13.72
CA ALA A 245 7.47 -7.07 -12.68
C ALA A 245 7.44 -5.55 -12.66
N SER A 246 6.24 -4.98 -12.56
CA SER A 246 6.07 -3.54 -12.52
C SER A 246 5.11 -3.11 -11.42
N ALA A 247 5.32 -1.91 -10.90
CA ALA A 247 4.45 -1.31 -9.90
C ALA A 247 4.54 0.22 -9.99
N VAL A 248 3.61 0.91 -9.35
CA VAL A 248 3.71 2.34 -9.07
C VAL A 248 3.69 2.54 -7.56
N VAL A 249 4.58 3.38 -7.05
CA VAL A 249 4.60 3.80 -5.65
C VAL A 249 4.59 5.32 -5.58
N GLY A 250 3.94 5.89 -4.58
CA GLY A 250 3.91 7.34 -4.47
C GLY A 250 3.09 7.86 -3.31
N ASP A 251 2.79 9.15 -3.37
CA ASP A 251 2.05 9.88 -2.33
C ASP A 251 2.64 9.70 -0.92
N LEU A 252 3.97 9.59 -0.88
CA LEU A 252 4.75 9.27 0.29
C LEU A 252 4.65 10.38 1.34
N GLN A 253 4.34 10.00 2.58
CA GLN A 253 4.33 10.90 3.74
C GLN A 253 4.94 10.15 4.94
N PHE A 254 6.18 10.49 5.26
CA PHE A 254 6.93 9.88 6.36
C PHE A 254 7.22 10.93 7.41
N SER A 255 6.66 10.78 8.60
CA SER A 255 6.75 11.78 9.66
C SER A 255 6.96 11.14 11.02
N ARG A 256 7.80 11.78 11.83
CA ARG A 256 7.91 11.48 13.26
C ARG A 256 6.72 12.09 14.01
N ARG A 257 6.21 11.36 15.01
CA ARG A 257 5.20 11.84 15.97
C ARG A 257 5.86 12.39 17.22
#